data_AF-A0A8T0F5I1-F1
#
_entry.id   AF-A0A8T0F5I1-F1
#
_cell.length_a   1.000
_cell.length_b   1.000
_cell.length_c   1.000
_cell.angle_alpha   90.00
_cell.angle_beta   90.00
_cell.angle_gamma   90.00
#
_symmetry.space_group_name_H-M   'P 1'
#
loop_
_entity.id
_entity.type
_entity.pdbx_description
1 polymer ?
#
loop_
_entity_poly.entity_id
_entity_poly.type
_entity_poly.pdbx_seq_one_letter_code
_entity_poly.pdbx_strand_id
1 'polypeptide(L)'
;MLFETLSTASNFIDRVLQRRGDFGDEFRQNFTQNWEMYKRGFGDPQREFWIGNEKIHILSSQDDVKLRVELQDFDDNTAYAEYSRFKVEDESKQYRLSVGGYHGNATDSLSLHDGKMFSTHDRDNDEVASCCNCADTFKGGWWYYRCFEANLNGPYHTDPTENGYFLGIIWERWRGDYSLKSSEMKIRPLSFEDHVEDP
;
A
#
# COMPACT_ATOMS: atom_id res chain seq x y z
N MET A 1 29.72 24.28 11.18
CA MET A 1 29.26 22.89 11.18
C MET A 1 27.76 22.93 11.02
N LEU A 2 27.30 22.59 9.82
CA LEU A 2 25.91 22.69 9.38
C LEU A 2 25.34 21.28 9.22
N PHE A 3 24.03 21.18 9.45
CA PHE A 3 23.09 20.12 9.06
C PHE A 3 23.02 18.84 9.90
N GLU A 4 22.34 18.96 11.05
CA GLU A 4 21.46 17.90 11.58
C GLU A 4 20.28 18.61 12.26
N THR A 5 19.14 18.79 11.57
CA THR A 5 17.79 19.00 12.19
C THR A 5 16.68 19.28 11.15
N LEU A 6 16.67 18.62 9.99
CA LEU A 6 15.53 18.72 9.05
C LEU A 6 14.86 17.38 8.68
N SER A 7 15.00 16.35 9.53
CA SER A 7 14.33 15.06 9.29
C SER A 7 13.21 14.72 10.28
N THR A 8 12.99 15.51 11.33
CA THR A 8 12.02 15.16 12.39
C THR A 8 10.69 15.90 12.30
N ALA A 9 10.61 17.03 11.57
CA ALA A 9 9.36 17.77 11.40
C ALA A 9 8.41 17.13 10.36
N SER A 10 8.95 16.39 9.38
CA SER A 10 8.15 15.75 8.31
C SER A 10 7.28 14.59 8.82
N ASN A 11 7.60 13.98 9.97
CA ASN A 11 6.91 12.78 10.45
C ASN A 11 5.56 13.05 11.13
N PHE A 12 5.23 14.31 11.44
CA PHE A 12 3.95 14.64 12.11
C PHE A 12 2.78 14.90 11.15
N ILE A 13 3.06 14.99 9.84
CA ILE A 13 2.05 15.33 8.82
C ILE A 13 1.54 14.08 8.10
N ASP A 14 2.39 13.08 7.94
CA ASP A 14 2.07 11.88 7.16
C ASP A 14 1.20 10.92 7.98
N ARG A 15 0.07 10.51 7.38
CA ARG A 15 -0.79 9.48 7.96
C ARG A 15 -0.47 8.14 7.31
N VAL A 16 0.11 7.23 8.09
CA VAL A 16 0.42 5.87 7.64
C VAL A 16 -0.88 5.07 7.51
N LEU A 17 -1.13 4.55 6.31
CA LEU A 17 -2.28 3.72 5.97
C LEU A 17 -1.99 2.23 6.13
N GLN A 18 -0.75 1.83 5.87
CA GLN A 18 -0.30 0.45 5.86
C GLN A 18 1.17 0.38 6.23
N ARG A 19 1.54 -0.65 6.99
CA ARG A 19 2.95 -1.00 7.24
C ARG A 19 3.14 -2.51 7.23
N ARG A 20 4.21 -2.96 6.57
CA ARG A 20 4.75 -4.32 6.60
C ARG A 20 6.24 -4.29 6.94
N GLY A 21 6.70 -5.31 7.66
CA GLY A 21 8.11 -5.42 8.01
C GLY A 21 8.40 -6.69 8.80
N ASP A 22 9.67 -6.87 9.13
CA ASP A 22 10.09 -7.86 10.11
C ASP A 22 10.03 -7.24 11.52
N PHE A 23 9.03 -7.64 12.29
CA PHE A 23 8.90 -7.27 13.69
C PHE A 23 9.11 -8.49 14.61
N GLY A 24 9.53 -9.63 14.07
CA GLY A 24 9.55 -10.93 14.75
C GLY A 24 8.27 -11.74 14.56
N ASP A 25 8.41 -13.06 14.48
CA ASP A 25 7.32 -13.99 14.14
C ASP A 25 6.14 -13.95 15.14
N GLU A 26 6.42 -13.67 16.41
CA GLU A 26 5.38 -13.53 17.44
C GLU A 26 4.46 -12.32 17.22
N PHE A 27 4.89 -11.35 16.41
CA PHE A 27 4.13 -10.14 16.08
C PHE A 27 3.67 -10.10 14.61
N ARG A 28 3.85 -11.20 13.86
CA ARG A 28 3.45 -11.30 12.46
C ARG A 28 1.94 -11.09 12.30
N GLN A 29 1.55 -10.10 11.51
CA GLN A 29 0.15 -9.86 11.21
C GLN A 29 -0.27 -10.63 9.96
N ASN A 30 -1.39 -11.36 10.03
CA ASN A 30 -2.00 -11.98 8.86
C ASN A 30 -2.76 -10.93 8.04
N PHE A 31 -2.39 -10.73 6.78
CA PHE A 31 -3.08 -9.86 5.82
C PHE A 31 -4.05 -10.61 4.90
N THR A 32 -4.11 -11.95 4.94
CA THR A 32 -5.17 -12.75 4.29
C THR A 32 -6.46 -12.62 5.08
N GLN A 33 -7.04 -11.43 5.03
CA GLN A 33 -8.22 -11.03 5.79
C GLN A 33 -9.43 -10.88 4.86
N ASN A 34 -10.62 -10.90 5.46
CA ASN A 34 -11.88 -10.79 4.74
C ASN A 34 -12.28 -9.31 4.51
N TRP A 35 -13.36 -9.08 3.77
CA TRP A 35 -13.83 -7.73 3.45
C TRP A 35 -14.05 -6.86 4.68
N GLU A 36 -14.73 -7.40 5.70
CA GLU A 36 -15.07 -6.68 6.92
C GLU A 36 -13.82 -6.25 7.71
N MET A 37 -12.80 -7.10 7.75
CA MET A 37 -11.51 -6.78 8.35
C MET A 37 -10.80 -5.67 7.59
N TYR A 38 -10.75 -5.74 6.25
CA TYR A 38 -10.14 -4.69 5.44
C TYR A 38 -10.91 -3.37 5.51
N LYS A 39 -12.23 -3.41 5.64
CA LYS A 39 -13.08 -2.24 5.86
C LYS A 39 -12.74 -1.52 7.17
N ARG A 40 -12.72 -2.25 8.29
CA ARG A 40 -12.53 -1.67 9.64
C ARG A 40 -11.06 -1.38 10.00
N GLY A 41 -10.13 -2.12 9.39
CA GLY A 41 -8.72 -2.13 9.72
C GLY A 41 -8.33 -3.24 10.71
N PHE A 42 -7.04 -3.57 10.73
CA PHE A 42 -6.49 -4.63 11.57
C PHE A 42 -4.99 -4.44 11.79
N GLY A 43 -4.43 -5.16 12.76
CA GLY A 43 -3.02 -5.10 13.12
C GLY A 43 -2.70 -4.08 14.19
N ASP A 44 -1.40 -3.85 14.39
CA ASP A 44 -0.85 -2.95 15.40
C ASP A 44 -0.20 -1.75 14.72
N PRO A 45 -0.68 -0.51 14.95
CA PRO A 45 -0.09 0.70 14.40
C PRO A 45 1.40 0.92 14.71
N GLN A 46 1.94 0.25 15.74
CA GLN A 46 3.37 0.28 16.08
C GLN A 46 4.19 -0.76 15.30
N ARG A 47 3.53 -1.69 14.60
CA ARG A 47 4.14 -2.80 13.86
C ARG A 47 3.48 -2.90 12.48
N GLU A 48 2.97 -4.08 12.12
CA GLU A 48 2.22 -4.30 10.89
C GLU A 48 0.73 -4.02 11.05
N PHE A 49 0.16 -3.25 10.13
CA PHE A 49 -1.27 -2.94 10.16
C PHE A 49 -1.82 -2.50 8.80
N TRP A 50 -3.14 -2.55 8.69
CA TRP A 50 -3.94 -1.86 7.69
C TRP A 50 -4.93 -0.95 8.41
N ILE A 51 -4.95 0.34 8.08
CA ILE A 51 -5.75 1.33 8.83
C ILE A 51 -7.26 1.12 8.70
N GLY A 52 -7.71 0.53 7.59
CA GLY A 52 -9.11 0.28 7.24
C GLY A 52 -9.59 1.10 6.04
N ASN A 53 -10.25 0.46 5.08
CA ASN A 53 -10.71 1.09 3.84
C ASN A 53 -11.68 2.25 4.11
N GLU A 54 -12.53 2.13 5.13
CA GLU A 54 -13.45 3.20 5.50
C GLU A 54 -12.70 4.46 5.95
N LYS A 55 -11.62 4.28 6.72
CA LYS A 55 -10.77 5.41 7.13
C LYS A 55 -9.99 5.97 5.96
N ILE A 56 -9.48 5.14 5.06
CA ILE A 56 -8.78 5.61 3.84
C ILE A 56 -9.72 6.44 2.98
N HIS A 57 -10.96 5.99 2.78
CA HIS A 57 -11.99 6.73 2.06
C HIS A 57 -12.22 8.12 2.68
N ILE A 58 -12.46 8.18 4.00
CA ILE A 58 -12.67 9.43 4.73
C ILE A 58 -11.46 10.36 4.57
N LEU A 59 -10.24 9.86 4.82
CA LEU A 59 -9.02 10.67 4.79
C LEU A 59 -8.69 11.20 3.40
N SER A 60 -8.94 10.42 2.35
CA SER A 60 -8.65 10.81 0.97
C SER A 60 -9.78 11.58 0.27
N SER A 61 -10.94 11.71 0.93
CA SER A 61 -12.07 12.50 0.41
C SER A 61 -12.23 13.86 1.10
N GLN A 62 -11.58 14.06 2.25
CA GLN A 62 -11.63 15.32 3.00
C GLN A 62 -10.73 16.40 2.38
N ASP A 63 -9.58 16.01 1.86
CA ASP A 63 -8.59 16.87 1.23
C ASP A 63 -8.03 16.19 -0.01
N ASP A 64 -7.48 16.98 -0.93
CA ASP A 64 -6.58 16.44 -1.94
C ASP A 64 -5.32 15.95 -1.24
N VAL A 65 -5.01 14.67 -1.42
CA VAL A 65 -3.87 14.01 -0.78
C VAL A 65 -2.97 13.38 -1.84
N LYS A 66 -1.67 13.40 -1.56
CA LYS A 66 -0.69 12.54 -2.23
C LYS A 66 -0.48 11.25 -1.45
N LEU A 67 -0.19 10.17 -2.17
CA LEU A 67 0.24 8.90 -1.61
C LEU A 67 1.75 8.74 -1.80
N ARG A 68 2.46 8.36 -0.74
CA ARG A 68 3.85 7.90 -0.78
C ARG A 68 3.91 6.44 -0.34
N VAL A 69 4.59 5.64 -1.15
CA VAL A 69 4.91 4.24 -0.88
C VAL A 69 6.41 4.13 -0.71
N GLU A 70 6.85 3.65 0.45
CA GLU A 70 8.26 3.36 0.75
C GLU A 70 8.47 1.85 0.77
N LEU A 71 9.58 1.40 0.18
CA LEU A 71 9.89 0.00 -0.08
C LEU A 71 11.32 -0.31 0.33
N GLN A 72 11.54 -1.51 0.87
CA GLN A 72 12.87 -2.02 1.18
C GLN A 72 12.99 -3.51 0.84
N ASP A 73 14.10 -3.93 0.27
CA ASP A 73 14.43 -5.36 0.08
C ASP A 73 15.33 -5.90 1.21
N PHE A 74 15.75 -7.16 1.10
CA PHE A 74 16.56 -7.82 2.14
C PHE A 74 18.06 -7.48 2.04
N ASP A 75 18.50 -6.84 0.95
CA ASP A 75 19.85 -6.30 0.77
C ASP A 75 19.94 -4.82 1.21
N ASP A 76 18.93 -4.36 1.96
CA ASP A 76 18.77 -3.00 2.47
C ASP A 76 18.71 -1.90 1.40
N ASN A 77 18.47 -2.24 0.12
CA ASN A 77 18.17 -1.23 -0.88
C ASN A 77 16.76 -0.68 -0.64
N THR A 78 16.61 0.63 -0.84
CA THR A 78 15.33 1.32 -0.66
C THR A 78 14.86 1.94 -1.96
N ALA A 79 13.55 2.01 -2.11
CA ALA A 79 12.91 2.71 -3.21
C ALA A 79 11.59 3.34 -2.74
N TYR A 80 11.08 4.30 -3.50
CA TYR A 80 9.79 4.91 -3.26
C TYR A 80 9.04 5.17 -4.56
N ALA A 81 7.71 5.18 -4.45
CA ALA A 81 6.79 5.68 -5.46
C ALA A 81 5.83 6.68 -4.80
N GLU A 82 5.66 7.84 -5.41
CA GLU A 82 4.77 8.90 -4.96
C GLU A 82 3.75 9.19 -6.06
N TYR A 83 2.51 9.45 -5.67
CA TYR A 83 1.40 9.75 -6.56
C TYR A 83 0.74 11.03 -6.06
N SER A 84 0.78 12.08 -6.88
CA SER A 84 0.25 13.40 -6.51
C SER A 84 -1.27 13.44 -6.35
N ARG A 85 -1.97 12.40 -6.85
CA ARG A 85 -3.40 12.19 -6.63
C ARG A 85 -3.62 10.80 -6.05
N PHE A 86 -4.32 10.72 -4.93
CA PHE A 86 -4.78 9.48 -4.34
C PHE A 86 -6.16 9.65 -3.73
N LYS A 87 -7.11 8.79 -4.13
CA LYS A 87 -8.46 8.75 -3.57
C LYS A 87 -8.98 7.32 -3.53
N VAL A 88 -9.74 7.00 -2.49
CA VAL A 88 -10.49 5.76 -2.35
C VAL A 88 -11.97 6.12 -2.22
N GLU A 89 -12.81 5.56 -3.08
CA GLU A 89 -14.27 5.78 -3.01
C GLU A 89 -14.91 5.01 -1.84
N ASP A 90 -16.20 5.22 -1.60
CA ASP A 90 -16.92 4.54 -0.53
C ASP A 90 -17.19 3.04 -0.82
N GLU A 91 -17.77 2.35 0.17
CA GLU A 91 -18.11 0.92 0.06
C GLU A 91 -19.13 0.62 -1.06
N SER A 92 -20.04 1.56 -1.38
CA SER A 92 -21.03 1.39 -2.46
C SER A 92 -20.36 1.33 -3.84
N LYS A 93 -19.16 1.90 -3.94
CA LYS A 93 -18.25 1.84 -5.09
C LYS A 93 -17.09 0.86 -4.87
N GLN A 94 -17.23 -0.06 -3.91
CA GLN A 94 -16.27 -1.13 -3.63
C GLN A 94 -14.86 -0.59 -3.34
N TYR A 95 -14.77 0.55 -2.65
CA TYR A 95 -13.50 1.21 -2.32
C TYR A 95 -12.60 1.42 -3.54
N ARG A 96 -13.18 1.78 -4.69
CA ARG A 96 -12.43 1.98 -5.94
C ARG A 96 -11.26 2.95 -5.77
N LEU A 97 -10.09 2.56 -6.27
CA LEU A 97 -8.89 3.40 -6.29
C LEU A 97 -8.96 4.44 -7.41
N SER A 98 -8.51 5.66 -7.11
CA SER A 98 -8.09 6.65 -8.08
C SER A 98 -6.68 7.11 -7.72
N VAL A 99 -5.73 6.92 -8.63
CA VAL A 99 -4.32 7.24 -8.41
C VAL A 99 -3.71 7.90 -9.65
N GLY A 100 -2.67 8.71 -9.49
CA GLY A 100 -1.90 9.20 -10.64
C GLY A 100 -0.90 10.29 -10.31
N GLY A 101 -0.27 10.82 -11.34
CA GLY A 101 0.84 11.76 -11.20
C GLY A 101 2.05 11.11 -10.55
N TYR A 102 2.38 9.89 -11.00
CA TYR A 102 3.49 9.11 -10.48
C TYR A 102 4.83 9.85 -10.62
N HIS A 103 5.63 9.79 -9.55
CA HIS A 103 7.05 10.10 -9.53
C HIS A 103 7.75 9.21 -8.50
N GLY A 104 8.99 8.82 -8.75
CA GLY A 104 9.78 8.04 -7.78
C GLY A 104 10.97 7.34 -8.42
N ASN A 105 11.70 6.58 -7.62
CA ASN A 105 12.80 5.72 -8.10
C ASN A 105 12.43 4.23 -8.13
N ALA A 106 11.32 3.82 -7.50
CA ALA A 106 10.69 2.53 -7.77
C ALA A 106 9.85 2.66 -9.03
N THR A 107 10.14 1.89 -10.08
CA THR A 107 9.31 1.88 -11.30
C THR A 107 7.83 1.70 -10.97
N ASP A 108 6.96 2.46 -11.64
CA ASP A 108 5.52 2.50 -11.34
C ASP A 108 4.84 1.13 -11.48
N SER A 109 4.37 0.58 -10.35
CA SER A 109 3.60 -0.67 -10.29
C SER A 109 2.16 -0.45 -9.80
N LEU A 110 1.73 0.79 -9.53
CA LEU A 110 0.39 1.06 -8.99
C LEU A 110 -0.54 1.71 -10.02
N SER A 111 -0.03 2.42 -11.03
CA SER A 111 -0.91 3.09 -11.99
C SER A 111 -1.81 2.13 -12.79
N LEU A 112 -1.43 0.87 -12.99
CA LEU A 112 -2.33 -0.13 -13.59
C LEU A 112 -3.51 -0.52 -12.70
N HIS A 113 -3.43 -0.21 -11.40
CA HIS A 113 -4.49 -0.40 -10.43
C HIS A 113 -5.46 0.79 -10.38
N ASP A 114 -5.20 1.87 -11.14
CA ASP A 114 -6.11 3.01 -11.24
C ASP A 114 -7.50 2.58 -11.74
N GLY A 115 -8.54 3.07 -11.07
CA GLY A 115 -9.94 2.75 -11.38
C GLY A 115 -10.41 1.35 -10.95
N LYS A 116 -9.54 0.51 -10.37
CA LYS A 116 -9.91 -0.85 -9.93
C LYS A 116 -10.62 -0.85 -8.59
N MET A 117 -11.53 -1.80 -8.43
CA MET A 117 -12.24 -2.03 -7.18
C MET A 117 -11.37 -2.84 -6.22
N PHE A 118 -11.57 -2.66 -4.92
CA PHE A 118 -10.89 -3.48 -3.93
C PHE A 118 -11.50 -4.88 -3.93
N SER A 119 -10.67 -5.93 -3.81
CA SER A 119 -11.13 -7.32 -3.70
C SER A 119 -10.49 -8.00 -2.50
N THR A 120 -11.22 -8.92 -1.89
CA THR A 120 -10.75 -9.84 -0.85
C THR A 120 -11.15 -11.27 -1.21
N HIS A 121 -10.61 -12.26 -0.50
CA HIS A 121 -10.88 -13.67 -0.79
C HIS A 121 -12.39 -14.03 -0.71
N ASP A 122 -13.16 -13.30 0.11
CA ASP A 122 -14.61 -13.46 0.29
C ASP A 122 -15.46 -12.48 -0.54
N ARG A 123 -14.84 -11.55 -1.28
CA ARG A 123 -15.52 -10.58 -2.14
C ARG A 123 -14.67 -10.25 -3.37
N ASP A 124 -14.98 -10.96 -4.45
CA ASP A 124 -14.33 -10.80 -5.75
C ASP A 124 -14.94 -9.62 -6.53
N ASN A 125 -14.17 -8.55 -6.70
CA ASN A 125 -14.50 -7.42 -7.56
C ASN A 125 -13.40 -7.16 -8.61
N ASP A 126 -12.54 -8.15 -8.89
CA ASP A 126 -11.46 -7.99 -9.87
C ASP A 126 -11.96 -8.18 -11.31
N GLU A 127 -11.09 -7.95 -12.32
CA GLU A 127 -11.47 -8.00 -13.73
C GLU A 127 -11.16 -9.36 -14.38
N VAL A 128 -10.72 -10.35 -13.60
CA VAL A 128 -10.47 -11.71 -14.09
C VAL A 128 -11.81 -12.45 -14.24
N ALA A 129 -11.79 -13.54 -14.99
CA ALA A 129 -12.93 -14.46 -14.97
C ALA A 129 -13.13 -14.99 -13.54
N SER A 130 -14.40 -15.15 -13.14
CA SER A 130 -14.80 -15.54 -11.78
C SER A 130 -14.24 -16.88 -11.26
N CYS A 131 -13.58 -17.67 -12.12
CA CYS A 131 -12.87 -18.88 -11.72
C CYS A 131 -11.49 -18.60 -11.09
N CYS A 132 -10.98 -17.37 -11.15
CA CYS A 132 -9.62 -17.01 -10.75
C CYS A 132 -9.61 -15.72 -9.91
N ASN A 133 -10.22 -15.76 -8.72
CA ASN A 133 -10.15 -14.67 -7.75
C ASN A 133 -8.68 -14.38 -7.40
N CYS A 134 -8.20 -13.18 -7.74
CA CYS A 134 -6.82 -12.77 -7.51
C CYS A 134 -6.48 -12.72 -6.01
N ALA A 135 -7.43 -12.28 -5.17
CA ALA A 135 -7.23 -12.18 -3.73
C ALA A 135 -7.15 -13.57 -3.07
N ASP A 136 -7.83 -14.58 -3.60
CA ASP A 136 -7.64 -15.97 -3.14
C ASP A 136 -6.34 -16.57 -3.67
N THR A 137 -5.93 -16.25 -4.89
CA THR A 137 -4.69 -16.79 -5.47
C THR A 137 -3.44 -16.22 -4.81
N PHE A 138 -3.35 -14.89 -4.73
CA PHE A 138 -2.13 -14.18 -4.33
C PHE A 138 -2.13 -13.68 -2.90
N LYS A 139 -3.26 -13.87 -2.21
CA LYS A 139 -3.49 -13.54 -0.81
C LYS A 139 -3.37 -12.04 -0.52
N GLY A 140 -4.19 -11.59 0.42
CA GLY A 140 -4.31 -10.17 0.74
C GLY A 140 -5.41 -9.47 -0.06
N GLY A 141 -5.98 -8.44 0.55
CA GLY A 141 -6.92 -7.54 -0.09
C GLY A 141 -6.21 -6.43 -0.84
N TRP A 142 -6.60 -6.19 -2.09
CA TRP A 142 -5.98 -5.18 -2.94
C TRP A 142 -6.91 -4.73 -4.07
N TRP A 143 -6.51 -3.66 -4.77
CA TRP A 143 -7.18 -3.18 -5.98
C TRP A 143 -6.76 -3.98 -7.21
N TYR A 144 -7.03 -5.28 -7.24
CA TYR A 144 -6.57 -6.17 -8.30
C TYR A 144 -7.16 -5.80 -9.69
N TYR A 145 -6.37 -5.97 -10.75
CA TYR A 145 -6.84 -5.98 -12.14
C TYR A 145 -6.82 -7.41 -12.70
N ARG A 146 -5.68 -7.88 -13.23
CA ARG A 146 -5.49 -9.20 -13.89
C ARG A 146 -4.02 -9.70 -13.78
N CYS A 147 -3.47 -9.97 -12.61
CA CYS A 147 -4.02 -9.74 -11.28
C CYS A 147 -3.45 -8.48 -10.64
N PHE A 148 -2.14 -8.25 -10.70
CA PHE A 148 -1.50 -7.06 -10.15
C PHE A 148 -0.11 -6.83 -10.74
N GLU A 149 0.42 -5.62 -10.56
CA GLU A 149 1.87 -5.35 -10.56
C GLU A 149 2.36 -4.93 -9.17
N ALA A 150 1.46 -4.51 -8.27
CA ALA A 150 1.73 -4.33 -6.86
C ALA A 150 0.76 -5.16 -6.00
N ASN A 151 1.27 -5.88 -5.01
CA ASN A 151 0.48 -6.43 -3.92
C ASN A 151 1.28 -6.33 -2.62
N LEU A 152 1.16 -5.17 -1.94
CA LEU A 152 1.86 -4.95 -0.67
C LEU A 152 1.19 -5.67 0.52
N ASN A 153 0.03 -6.28 0.28
CA ASN A 153 -0.78 -6.96 1.27
C ASN A 153 -0.67 -8.48 1.21
N GLY A 154 0.20 -9.03 0.36
CA GLY A 154 0.46 -10.46 0.33
C GLY A 154 1.19 -10.98 1.58
N PRO A 155 1.43 -12.30 1.66
CA PRO A 155 2.08 -12.93 2.79
C PRO A 155 3.50 -12.38 2.97
N TYR A 156 4.01 -12.40 4.20
CA TYR A 156 5.40 -12.03 4.44
C TYR A 156 6.28 -13.28 4.30
N HIS A 157 7.36 -13.18 3.52
CA HIS A 157 8.35 -14.23 3.36
C HIS A 157 9.71 -13.75 3.87
N THR A 158 10.38 -14.56 4.69
CA THR A 158 11.75 -14.30 5.16
C THR A 158 12.79 -14.65 4.10
N ASP A 159 12.53 -15.67 3.29
CA ASP A 159 13.23 -15.89 2.02
C ASP A 159 12.45 -15.20 0.90
N PRO A 160 13.00 -14.14 0.28
CA PRO A 160 12.28 -13.34 -0.70
C PRO A 160 12.02 -14.07 -2.03
N THR A 161 12.70 -15.19 -2.29
CA THR A 161 12.62 -15.95 -3.56
C THR A 161 11.85 -17.27 -3.43
N GLU A 162 11.71 -17.81 -2.22
CA GLU A 162 10.90 -19.00 -1.94
C GLU A 162 9.43 -18.65 -1.64
N ASN A 163 8.79 -17.98 -2.60
CA ASN A 163 7.48 -17.40 -2.41
C ASN A 163 6.42 -17.94 -3.39
N GLY A 164 6.66 -19.12 -3.96
CA GLY A 164 5.70 -19.78 -4.84
C GLY A 164 5.29 -18.99 -6.08
N TYR A 165 6.17 -18.08 -6.55
CA TYR A 165 5.94 -17.10 -7.61
C TYR A 165 4.86 -16.08 -7.25
N PHE A 166 5.28 -14.87 -6.90
CA PHE A 166 4.43 -13.69 -6.63
C PHE A 166 3.54 -13.76 -5.36
N LEU A 167 3.61 -14.80 -4.51
CA LEU A 167 2.98 -14.73 -3.18
C LEU A 167 3.90 -13.94 -2.25
N GLY A 168 3.66 -12.65 -2.05
CA GLY A 168 4.56 -11.87 -1.21
C GLY A 168 4.13 -10.42 -1.04
N ILE A 169 5.01 -9.62 -0.43
CA ILE A 169 4.92 -8.17 -0.50
C ILE A 169 5.57 -7.76 -1.82
N ILE A 170 4.78 -7.60 -2.88
CA ILE A 170 5.31 -7.46 -4.24
C ILE A 170 5.19 -6.03 -4.76
N TRP A 171 6.29 -5.56 -5.37
CA TRP A 171 6.33 -4.40 -6.26
C TRP A 171 7.06 -4.79 -7.54
N GLU A 172 6.31 -5.34 -8.50
CA GLU A 172 6.83 -6.12 -9.63
C GLU A 172 7.79 -5.32 -10.50
N ARG A 173 7.47 -4.07 -10.81
CA ARG A 173 8.33 -3.28 -11.72
C ARG A 173 9.65 -2.86 -11.08
N TRP A 174 9.85 -3.08 -9.78
CA TRP A 174 11.13 -2.85 -9.10
C TRP A 174 11.92 -4.14 -8.87
N ARG A 175 11.30 -5.18 -8.29
CA ARG A 175 11.99 -6.42 -7.90
C ARG A 175 11.42 -7.71 -8.49
N GLY A 176 10.47 -7.62 -9.43
CA GLY A 176 9.83 -8.79 -10.03
C GLY A 176 8.96 -9.55 -9.03
N ASP A 177 9.10 -10.86 -8.99
CA ASP A 177 8.40 -11.75 -8.07
C ASP A 177 8.99 -11.81 -6.65
N TYR A 178 10.06 -11.06 -6.38
CA TYR A 178 10.72 -10.97 -5.08
C TYR A 178 9.79 -10.37 -3.99
N SER A 179 9.66 -11.06 -2.85
CA SER A 179 8.95 -10.52 -1.68
C SER A 179 9.81 -9.52 -0.92
N LEU A 180 9.33 -8.29 -0.80
CA LEU A 180 10.02 -7.21 -0.10
C LEU A 180 10.12 -7.45 1.42
N LYS A 181 11.18 -6.89 2.02
CA LYS A 181 11.42 -6.91 3.48
C LYS A 181 10.50 -5.94 4.21
N SER A 182 10.21 -4.78 3.64
CA SER A 182 9.26 -3.84 4.24
C SER A 182 8.55 -3.00 3.20
N SER A 183 7.36 -2.54 3.58
CA SER A 183 6.64 -1.51 2.84
C SER A 183 5.86 -0.62 3.80
N GLU A 184 5.73 0.66 3.46
CA GLU A 184 4.87 1.60 4.17
C GLU A 184 4.10 2.45 3.14
N MET A 185 2.78 2.51 3.29
CA MET A 185 1.93 3.43 2.53
C MET A 185 1.50 4.57 3.44
N LYS A 186 1.69 5.82 3.02
CA LYS A 186 1.30 7.01 3.78
C LYS A 186 0.76 8.11 2.89
N ILE A 187 -0.15 8.90 3.43
CA ILE A 187 -0.74 10.04 2.73
C ILE A 187 -0.40 11.37 3.40
N ARG A 188 -0.33 12.41 2.57
CA ARG A 188 -0.15 13.79 3.00
C ARG A 188 -1.17 14.70 2.30
N PRO A 189 -1.95 15.50 3.04
CA PRO A 189 -2.78 16.54 2.44
C PRO A 189 -1.94 17.62 1.76
N LEU A 190 -2.33 18.02 0.55
CA LEU A 190 -1.62 19.04 -0.23
C LEU A 190 -1.71 20.44 0.40
N SER A 191 -2.76 20.70 1.17
CA SER A 191 -2.93 21.95 1.94
C SER A 191 -1.78 22.24 2.92
N PHE A 192 -1.00 21.24 3.32
CA PHE A 192 0.19 21.43 4.15
C PHE A 192 1.44 21.85 3.35
N GLU A 193 1.44 21.70 2.03
CA GLU A 193 2.55 22.14 1.17
C GLU A 193 2.39 23.62 0.80
N ASP A 194 1.14 24.09 0.61
CA ASP A 194 0.82 25.51 0.35
C ASP A 194 1.21 26.46 1.50
N HIS A 195 1.42 25.94 2.71
CA HIS A 195 1.82 26.72 3.89
C HIS A 195 3.34 26.77 4.11
N VAL A 196 4.14 26.08 3.29
CA VAL A 196 5.61 26.10 3.38
C VAL A 196 6.23 27.08 2.37
N GLU A 197 5.46 27.55 1.37
CA GLU A 197 5.94 28.45 0.31
C GLU A 197 5.66 29.94 0.53
N ASP A 198 5.20 30.39 1.70
CA ASP A 198 5.02 31.83 1.98
C ASP A 198 6.35 32.44 2.51
N PRO A 199 6.99 33.37 1.77
CA PRO A 199 8.37 33.86 2.03
C PRO A 199 8.54 34.83 3.21
#